data_AF-A0A2M8JZZ5-F1
#
_entry.id   AF-A0A2M8JZZ5-F1
#
_cell.length_a   1.000
_cell.length_b   1.000
_cell.length_c   1.000
_cell.angle_alpha   90.00
_cell.angle_beta   90.00
_cell.angle_gamma   90.00
#
_symmetry.space_group_name_H-M   'P 1'
#
loop_
_entity.id
_entity.type
_entity.pdbx_description
1 polymer ?
#
loop_
_entity_poly.entity_id
_entity_poly.type
_entity_poly.pdbx_seq_one_letter_code
_entity_poly.pdbx_strand_id
1 'polypeptide(L)'
;MNVSLFHAQQGWVSLPIVALLLAMSSLSMHFQERLMAAYQWRGQVNEVEADQQIWADFRQALVVSPSFTSAKASECIGFCDLGERSQEKTWQKDNQLVHYRWESYESLPDESDNAKISYRLCATQNQQQYLCWWWREDRLLANGWVSASG
;
A
#
# COMPACT_ATOMS: atom_id res chain seq x y z
N MET A 1 -24.33 -55.74 -60.46
CA MET A 1 -24.84 -56.40 -59.24
C MET A 1 -24.62 -55.47 -58.07
N ASN A 2 -25.70 -55.15 -57.37
CA ASN A 2 -25.77 -54.20 -56.26
C ASN A 2 -25.03 -54.69 -55.02
N VAL A 3 -24.34 -53.77 -54.32
CA VAL A 3 -24.35 -53.74 -52.86
C VAL A 3 -24.86 -52.35 -52.45
N SER A 4 -25.97 -52.43 -51.76
CA SER A 4 -26.86 -51.42 -51.24
C SER A 4 -26.31 -50.65 -50.04
N LEU A 5 -26.74 -49.38 -49.96
CA LEU A 5 -27.27 -48.73 -48.75
C LEU A 5 -26.41 -48.75 -47.48
N PHE A 6 -25.62 -47.68 -47.29
CA PHE A 6 -25.52 -47.08 -45.96
C PHE A 6 -25.95 -45.62 -46.02
N HIS A 7 -26.94 -45.33 -45.18
CA HIS A 7 -27.65 -44.06 -45.05
C HIS A 7 -26.70 -42.90 -44.71
N ALA A 8 -26.49 -42.01 -45.67
CA ALA A 8 -25.92 -40.70 -45.43
C ALA A 8 -27.02 -39.71 -44.99
N GLN A 9 -27.60 -39.89 -43.78
CA GLN A 9 -28.68 -39.01 -43.32
C GLN A 9 -28.79 -38.78 -41.79
N GLN A 10 -27.70 -38.92 -41.01
CA GLN A 10 -27.75 -38.64 -39.56
C GLN A 10 -26.73 -37.59 -39.04
N GLY A 11 -25.99 -36.90 -39.92
CA GLY A 11 -24.96 -35.92 -39.51
C GLY A 11 -25.42 -34.46 -39.40
N TRP A 12 -26.64 -34.12 -39.85
CA TRP A 12 -27.08 -32.72 -39.98
C TRP A 12 -27.97 -32.23 -38.83
N VAL A 13 -28.52 -33.13 -38.02
CA VAL A 13 -29.40 -32.77 -36.89
C VAL A 13 -28.60 -32.42 -35.63
N SER A 14 -27.37 -32.90 -35.50
CA SER A 14 -26.49 -32.65 -34.34
C SER A 14 -25.70 -31.34 -34.43
N LEU A 15 -25.49 -30.80 -35.63
CA LEU A 15 -24.73 -29.57 -35.88
C LEU A 15 -25.26 -28.33 -35.13
N PRO A 16 -26.59 -28.04 -35.12
CA PRO A 16 -27.12 -26.93 -34.33
C PRO A 16 -26.99 -27.16 -32.82
N ILE A 17 -27.06 -28.41 -32.35
CA ILE A 17 -26.92 -28.76 -30.93
C ILE A 17 -25.47 -28.53 -30.48
N VAL A 18 -24.50 -28.98 -31.27
CA VAL A 18 -23.06 -28.77 -30.99
C VAL A 18 -22.71 -27.28 -31.03
N ALA A 19 -23.23 -26.52 -31.99
CA ALA A 19 -23.05 -25.07 -32.05
C ALA A 19 -23.62 -24.36 -30.82
N LEU A 20 -24.78 -24.80 -30.33
CA LEU A 20 -25.43 -24.24 -29.15
C LEU A 20 -24.66 -24.57 -27.86
N LEU A 21 -24.12 -25.79 -27.75
CA LEU A 21 -23.25 -26.19 -26.63
C LEU A 21 -21.94 -25.39 -26.61
N LEU A 22 -21.33 -25.15 -27.77
CA LEU A 22 -20.13 -24.32 -27.89
C LEU A 22 -20.42 -22.86 -27.52
N ALA A 23 -21.56 -22.32 -27.96
CA ALA A 23 -22.00 -20.98 -27.60
C ALA A 23 -22.28 -20.83 -26.10
N MET A 24 -22.91 -21.83 -25.46
CA MET A 24 -23.13 -21.83 -24.01
C MET A 24 -21.81 -21.93 -23.23
N SER A 25 -20.87 -22.74 -23.72
CA SER A 25 -19.56 -22.91 -23.09
C SER A 25 -18.73 -21.63 -23.13
N SER A 26 -18.72 -20.93 -24.28
CA SER A 26 -18.00 -19.65 -24.42
C SER A 26 -18.63 -18.55 -23.55
N LEU A 27 -19.96 -18.51 -23.45
CA LEU A 27 -20.66 -17.56 -22.58
C LEU A 27 -20.34 -17.79 -21.10
N SER A 28 -20.30 -19.06 -20.68
CA SER A 28 -19.96 -19.45 -19.31
C SER A 28 -18.53 -19.07 -18.93
N MET A 29 -17.55 -19.36 -19.82
CA MET A 29 -16.15 -18.98 -19.61
C MET A 29 -15.97 -17.47 -19.51
N HIS A 30 -16.60 -16.69 -20.39
CA HIS A 30 -16.55 -15.24 -20.31
C HIS A 30 -17.21 -14.66 -19.05
N PHE A 31 -18.27 -15.30 -18.57
CA PHE A 31 -18.89 -14.91 -17.29
C PHE A 31 -17.95 -15.19 -16.11
N GLN A 32 -17.28 -16.34 -16.11
CA GLN A 32 -16.32 -16.73 -15.08
C GLN A 32 -15.09 -15.80 -15.08
N GLU A 33 -14.54 -15.48 -16.25
CA GLU A 33 -13.42 -14.53 -16.38
C GLU A 33 -13.77 -13.15 -15.82
N ARG A 34 -14.96 -12.63 -16.16
CA ARG A 34 -15.42 -11.33 -15.65
C ARG A 34 -15.62 -11.32 -14.14
N LEU A 35 -16.15 -12.42 -13.58
CA LEU A 35 -16.30 -12.57 -12.14
C LEU A 35 -14.93 -12.61 -11.44
N MET A 36 -13.97 -13.39 -11.95
CA MET A 36 -12.61 -13.44 -11.40
C MET A 36 -11.92 -12.08 -11.45
N ALA A 37 -12.02 -11.36 -12.58
CA ALA A 37 -11.47 -10.02 -12.71
C ALA A 37 -12.09 -9.02 -11.72
N ALA A 38 -13.41 -9.10 -11.51
CA ALA A 38 -14.10 -8.26 -10.53
C ALA A 38 -13.68 -8.56 -9.08
N TYR A 39 -13.45 -9.83 -8.73
CA TYR A 39 -12.94 -10.20 -7.42
C TYR A 39 -11.50 -9.75 -7.21
N GLN A 40 -10.62 -9.91 -8.21
CA GLN A 40 -9.25 -9.42 -8.16
C GLN A 40 -9.20 -7.90 -7.98
N TRP A 41 -10.04 -7.17 -8.73
CA TRP A 41 -10.11 -5.72 -8.60
C TRP A 41 -10.64 -5.28 -7.23
N ARG A 42 -11.71 -5.91 -6.73
CA ARG A 42 -12.22 -5.63 -5.37
C ARG A 42 -11.20 -5.95 -4.28
N GLY A 43 -10.42 -7.02 -4.44
CA GLY A 43 -9.33 -7.35 -3.52
C GLY A 43 -8.28 -6.25 -3.49
N GLN A 44 -7.79 -5.83 -4.65
CA GLN A 44 -6.81 -4.74 -4.76
C GLN A 44 -7.34 -3.41 -4.22
N VAL A 45 -8.60 -3.08 -4.47
CA VAL A 45 -9.22 -1.85 -3.96
C VAL A 45 -9.35 -1.88 -2.44
N ASN A 46 -9.79 -3.01 -1.86
CA ASN A 46 -9.91 -3.15 -0.41
C ASN A 46 -8.55 -3.09 0.30
N GLU A 47 -7.50 -3.69 -0.29
CA GLU A 47 -6.14 -3.61 0.25
C GLU A 47 -5.62 -2.17 0.23
N VAL A 48 -5.81 -1.45 -0.87
CA VAL A 48 -5.41 -0.03 -0.98
C VAL A 48 -6.20 0.85 0.00
N GLU A 49 -7.49 0.59 0.18
CA GLU A 49 -8.33 1.35 1.12
C GLU A 49 -7.92 1.10 2.59
N ALA A 50 -7.62 -0.15 2.95
CA ALA A 50 -7.11 -0.51 4.27
C ALA A 50 -5.73 0.13 4.54
N ASP A 51 -4.84 0.13 3.55
CA ASP A 51 -3.54 0.82 3.63
C ASP A 51 -3.73 2.34 3.78
N GLN A 52 -4.70 2.95 3.11
CA GLN A 52 -4.97 4.38 3.30
C GLN A 52 -5.54 4.68 4.69
N GLN A 53 -6.38 3.80 5.22
CA GLN A 53 -7.02 4.00 6.52
C GLN A 53 -6.01 3.97 7.66
N ILE A 54 -5.05 3.03 7.65
CA ILE A 54 -4.02 2.97 8.69
C ILE A 54 -3.16 4.24 8.74
N TRP A 55 -2.83 4.82 7.58
CA TRP A 55 -2.08 6.08 7.51
C TRP A 55 -2.90 7.29 7.98
N ALA A 56 -4.20 7.30 7.70
CA ALA A 56 -5.11 8.33 8.21
C ALA A 56 -5.22 8.28 9.74
N ASP A 57 -5.37 7.07 10.29
CA ASP A 57 -5.45 6.84 11.72
C ASP A 57 -4.14 7.16 12.45
N PHE A 58 -3.01 6.73 11.86
CA PHE A 58 -1.69 7.07 12.37
C PHE A 58 -1.49 8.59 12.41
N ARG A 59 -1.89 9.29 11.34
CA ARG A 59 -1.81 10.76 11.26
C ARG A 59 -2.65 11.41 12.36
N GLN A 60 -3.88 10.95 12.57
CA GLN A 60 -4.75 11.47 13.62
C GLN A 60 -4.14 11.27 15.02
N ALA A 61 -3.48 10.13 15.25
CA ALA A 61 -2.90 9.80 16.54
C ALA A 61 -1.60 10.56 16.85
N LEU A 62 -0.72 10.75 15.86
CA LEU A 62 0.67 11.18 16.10
C LEU A 62 1.09 12.47 15.40
N VAL A 63 0.37 12.90 14.35
CA VAL A 63 0.78 14.03 13.50
C VAL A 63 -0.07 15.27 13.76
N VAL A 64 -1.38 15.11 14.02
CA VAL A 64 -2.31 16.23 14.22
C VAL A 64 -2.01 17.01 15.51
N SER A 65 -1.57 16.32 16.56
CA SER A 65 -1.17 16.92 17.83
C SER A 65 0.20 16.36 18.23
N PRO A 66 1.27 16.82 17.57
CA PRO A 66 2.59 16.22 17.72
C PRO A 66 3.16 16.48 19.10
N SER A 67 3.77 15.46 19.69
CA SER A 67 4.58 15.60 20.91
C SER A 67 6.05 15.43 20.58
N PHE A 68 6.80 16.53 20.62
CA PHE A 68 8.24 16.53 20.30
C PHE A 68 9.12 16.01 21.43
N THR A 69 8.55 15.58 22.56
CA THR A 69 9.31 15.02 23.70
C THR A 69 10.11 13.80 23.28
N SER A 70 9.53 12.91 22.46
CA SER A 70 10.26 11.74 21.93
C SER A 70 11.35 12.14 20.94
N ALA A 71 11.14 13.21 20.16
CA ALA A 71 12.12 13.68 19.19
C ALA A 71 13.36 14.26 19.88
N LYS A 72 13.17 15.04 20.95
CA LYS A 72 14.25 15.62 21.76
C LYS A 72 15.08 14.58 22.52
N ALA A 73 14.52 13.39 22.74
CA ALA A 73 15.22 12.26 23.37
C ALA A 73 15.96 11.37 22.35
N SER A 74 15.91 11.72 21.07
CA SER A 74 16.66 11.02 20.01
C SER A 74 18.16 11.15 20.26
N GLU A 75 18.89 10.04 20.18
CA GLU A 75 20.35 10.01 20.37
C GLU A 75 21.12 10.39 19.08
N CYS A 76 20.41 10.53 17.97
CA CYS A 76 20.98 10.88 16.67
C CYS A 76 21.54 12.31 16.65
N ILE A 77 22.78 12.48 16.18
CA ILE A 77 23.32 13.79 15.81
C ILE A 77 22.72 14.16 14.44
N GLY A 78 21.52 14.75 14.49
CA GLY A 78 20.67 15.04 13.33
C GLY A 78 19.70 13.93 12.98
N PHE A 79 19.43 13.74 11.68
CA PHE A 79 18.49 12.72 11.22
C PHE A 79 19.21 11.41 10.95
N CYS A 80 18.89 10.38 11.72
CA CYS A 80 19.46 9.04 11.55
C CYS A 80 19.07 8.43 10.19
N ASP A 81 19.85 7.44 9.77
CA ASP A 81 19.49 6.60 8.62
C ASP A 81 18.18 5.86 8.92
N LEU A 82 17.28 5.84 7.94
CA LEU A 82 16.01 5.12 8.04
C LEU A 82 16.21 3.60 8.11
N GLY A 83 17.34 3.07 7.63
CA GLY A 83 17.66 1.65 7.72
C GLY A 83 18.01 1.17 9.14
N GLU A 84 18.40 2.08 10.03
CA GLU A 84 18.74 1.74 11.41
C GLU A 84 17.46 1.53 12.24
N ARG A 85 17.28 0.38 12.90
CA ARG A 85 16.01 0.04 13.58
C ARG A 85 16.04 0.21 15.10
N SER A 86 17.21 0.52 15.65
CA SER A 86 17.49 0.54 17.10
C SER A 86 16.53 1.45 17.90
N GLN A 87 16.02 2.50 17.25
CA GLN A 87 15.17 3.53 17.87
C GLN A 87 13.74 3.57 17.33
N GLU A 88 13.31 2.57 16.54
CA GLU A 88 11.92 2.49 16.07
C GLU A 88 10.98 2.08 17.22
N LYS A 89 9.89 2.82 17.37
CA LYS A 89 8.74 2.49 18.22
C LYS A 89 7.66 1.84 17.36
N THR A 90 6.74 1.14 18.01
CA THR A 90 5.61 0.49 17.34
C THR A 90 4.30 1.15 17.72
N TRP A 91 3.48 1.44 16.72
CA TRP A 91 2.09 1.81 16.87
C TRP A 91 1.23 0.77 16.19
N GLN A 92 0.13 0.35 16.83
CA GLN A 92 -0.72 -0.72 16.33
C GLN A 92 -2.18 -0.31 16.42
N LYS A 93 -2.93 -0.61 15.37
CA LYS A 93 -4.39 -0.44 15.32
C LYS A 93 -4.99 -1.52 14.40
N ASP A 94 -6.11 -2.11 14.80
CA ASP A 94 -6.87 -3.07 13.99
C ASP A 94 -6.01 -4.19 13.36
N ASN A 95 -5.09 -4.74 14.16
CA ASN A 95 -4.13 -5.78 13.77
C ASN A 95 -3.08 -5.36 12.71
N GLN A 96 -3.02 -4.08 12.35
CA GLN A 96 -1.96 -3.49 11.52
C GLN A 96 -0.90 -2.85 12.41
N LEU A 97 0.37 -3.08 12.08
CA LEU A 97 1.53 -2.57 12.80
C LEU A 97 2.24 -1.51 11.95
N VAL A 98 2.53 -0.37 12.56
CA VAL A 98 3.34 0.71 11.98
C VAL A 98 4.55 0.93 12.89
N HIS A 99 5.73 0.77 12.32
CA HIS A 99 6.97 1.18 12.96
C HIS A 99 7.18 2.67 12.72
N TYR A 100 7.58 3.42 13.73
CA TYR A 100 7.80 4.85 13.61
C TYR A 100 8.95 5.33 14.47
N ARG A 101 9.58 6.42 14.08
CA ARG A 101 10.66 7.05 14.84
C ARG A 101 10.54 8.56 14.80
N TRP A 102 10.76 9.16 15.97
CA TRP A 102 10.89 10.60 16.14
C TRP A 102 12.35 10.98 16.26
N GLU A 103 12.73 12.07 15.59
CA GLU A 103 14.09 12.60 15.59
C GLU A 103 14.06 14.12 15.60
N SER A 104 15.11 14.72 16.15
CA SER A 104 15.33 16.16 16.11
C SER A 104 16.67 16.49 15.50
N TYR A 105 16.71 17.56 14.72
CA TYR A 105 17.93 18.16 14.21
C TYR A 105 17.99 19.62 14.65
N GLU A 106 19.09 20.00 15.27
CA GLU A 106 19.40 21.38 15.59
C GLU A 106 20.40 21.90 14.56
N SER A 107 20.05 22.99 13.86
CA SER A 107 20.96 23.62 12.91
C SER A 107 22.12 24.28 13.64
N LEU A 108 23.24 24.47 12.92
CA LEU A 108 24.28 25.37 13.39
C LEU A 108 23.69 26.77 13.68
N PRO A 109 24.18 27.46 14.72
CA PRO A 109 23.74 28.81 15.03
C PRO A 109 24.05 29.75 13.86
N ASP A 110 23.08 30.58 13.52
CA ASP A 110 23.21 31.64 12.50
C ASP A 110 24.00 32.84 13.08
N GLU A 111 24.27 33.87 12.27
CA GLU A 111 24.94 35.12 12.73
C GLU A 111 24.20 35.82 13.89
N SER A 112 22.93 35.48 14.09
CA SER A 112 22.08 35.95 15.21
C SER A 112 22.11 35.05 16.45
N ASP A 113 22.99 34.04 16.48
CA ASP A 113 23.13 33.00 17.53
C ASP A 113 21.85 32.19 17.79
N ASN A 114 20.93 32.16 16.81
CA ASN A 114 19.69 31.40 16.91
C ASN A 114 19.84 30.06 16.19
N ALA A 115 19.93 28.98 16.96
CA ALA A 115 19.82 27.62 16.43
C ALA A 115 18.36 27.30 16.07
N LYS A 116 18.13 26.71 14.90
CA LYS A 116 16.79 26.31 14.44
C LYS A 116 16.60 24.82 14.70
N ILE A 117 15.61 24.49 15.52
CA ILE A 117 15.24 23.10 15.79
C ILE A 117 14.21 22.63 14.77
N SER A 118 14.52 21.53 14.11
CA SER A 118 13.63 20.82 13.19
C SER A 118 13.33 19.43 13.74
N TYR A 119 12.10 18.96 13.56
CA TYR A 119 11.68 17.63 14.00
C TYR A 119 11.25 16.80 12.79
N ARG A 120 11.51 15.50 12.86
CA ARG A 120 11.10 14.52 11.85
C ARG A 120 10.40 13.35 12.53
N LEU A 121 9.23 12.99 12.00
CA LEU A 121 8.58 11.71 12.28
C LEU A 121 8.64 10.91 10.99
N CYS A 122 9.15 9.69 11.03
CA CYS A 122 9.07 8.76 9.91
C CYS A 122 8.37 7.48 10.36
N ALA A 123 7.52 6.93 9.51
CA ALA A 123 6.73 5.75 9.81
C ALA A 123 6.69 4.78 8.62
N THR A 124 6.68 3.47 8.88
CA THR A 124 6.72 2.42 7.87
C THR A 124 5.94 1.19 8.31
N GLN A 125 5.41 0.44 7.33
CA GLN A 125 4.86 -0.90 7.55
C GLN A 125 5.79 -2.02 7.03
N ASN A 126 6.73 -1.69 6.14
CA ASN A 126 7.55 -2.67 5.41
C ASN A 126 9.06 -2.45 5.57
N GLN A 127 9.49 -1.41 6.29
CA GLN A 127 10.90 -1.07 6.53
C GLN A 127 11.69 -0.78 5.23
N GLN A 128 10.99 -0.48 4.14
CA GLN A 128 11.57 -0.09 2.85
C GLN A 128 11.13 1.33 2.47
N GLN A 129 9.84 1.60 2.62
CA GLN A 129 9.21 2.89 2.35
C GLN A 129 8.74 3.51 3.66
N TYR A 130 9.16 4.74 3.88
CA TYR A 130 8.84 5.51 5.07
C TYR A 130 8.03 6.73 4.67
N LEU A 131 6.85 6.91 5.27
CA LEU A 131 6.12 8.16 5.20
C LEU A 131 6.67 9.08 6.30
N CYS A 132 7.22 10.22 5.91
CA CYS A 132 7.85 11.16 6.82
C CYS A 132 7.12 12.50 6.87
N TRP A 133 7.20 13.16 8.01
CA TRP A 133 6.67 14.49 8.29
C TRP A 133 7.77 15.34 8.94
N TRP A 134 7.85 16.60 8.55
CA TRP A 134 8.85 17.54 9.05
C TRP A 134 8.21 18.77 9.66
N TRP A 135 8.71 19.15 10.83
CA TRP A 135 8.30 20.37 11.53
C TRP A 135 9.49 21.29 11.77
N ARG A 136 9.18 22.57 11.90
CA ARG A 136 10.07 23.60 12.44
C ARG A 136 9.24 24.52 13.31
N GLU A 137 9.71 24.80 14.53
CA GLU A 137 9.00 25.70 15.47
C GLU A 137 7.51 25.32 15.60
N ASP A 138 7.24 24.03 15.80
CA ASP A 138 5.91 23.42 15.90
C ASP A 138 5.01 23.52 14.66
N ARG A 139 5.47 24.14 13.57
CA ARG A 139 4.76 24.20 12.29
C ARG A 139 5.16 23.05 11.38
N LEU A 140 4.18 22.30 10.88
CA LEU A 140 4.39 21.29 9.85
C LEU A 140 4.81 21.97 8.53
N LEU A 141 5.99 21.63 8.03
CA LEU A 141 6.57 22.19 6.80
C LEU A 141 6.28 21.33 5.57
N ALA A 142 6.44 20.02 5.71
CA ALA A 142 6.34 19.07 4.60
C ALA A 142 5.96 17.67 5.08
N ASN A 143 5.47 16.86 4.16
CA ASN A 143 5.33 15.41 4.33
C ASN A 143 5.54 14.69 2.99
N GLY A 144 5.93 13.43 3.02
CA GLY A 144 6.16 12.64 1.81
C GLY A 144 6.81 11.28 2.07
N TRP A 145 6.75 10.43 1.04
CA TRP A 145 7.39 9.12 1.05
C TRP A 145 8.88 9.22 0.76
N VAL A 146 9.68 8.51 1.55
CA VAL A 146 11.14 8.41 1.45
C VAL A 146 11.53 6.94 1.52
N SER A 147 12.48 6.53 0.69
CA SER A 147 13.06 5.18 0.75
C SER A 147 14.23 5.15 1.72
N ALA A 148 14.35 4.06 2.50
CA ALA A 148 15.62 3.77 3.16
C ALA A 148 16.67 3.46 2.09
N SER A 149 17.64 4.35 1.90
CA SER A 149 18.82 4.06 1.09
C SER A 149 19.73 3.14 1.90
N GLY A 150 19.95 1.92 1.42
CA GLY A 150 20.95 1.01 1.97
C GLY A 150 22.36 1.34 1.50
#